data_AF-A0A850H961-F1
#
_entry.id   AF-A0A850H961-F1
#
_cell.length_a   1.000
_cell.length_b   1.000
_cell.length_c   1.000
_cell.angle_alpha   90.00
_cell.angle_beta   90.00
_cell.angle_gamma   90.00
#
_symmetry.space_group_name_H-M   'P 1'
#
loop_
_entity.id
_entity.type
_entity.pdbx_description
1 polymer ?
#
loop_
_entity_poly.entity_id
_entity_poly.type
_entity_poly.pdbx_seq_one_letter_code
_entity_poly.pdbx_strand_id
1 'polypeptide(L)'
;MTEKTTIDIAERRERRRLPAIGLALSALYVIGLVLYLVLQGQNPADLRLNELGDFLGGVSSPLAFLWLVLGFFQQSREIRLSGKALSLQAREMRRSMDEQKRLALGLDERE
;
A
#
# COMPACT_ATOMS: atom_id res chain seq x y z
N MET A 1 -14.38 -16.46 -20.47
CA MET A 1 -13.29 -16.95 -19.59
C MET A 1 -12.03 -16.10 -19.71
N THR A 2 -11.67 -15.64 -20.92
CA THR A 2 -10.45 -14.86 -21.25
C THR A 2 -10.41 -13.45 -20.67
N GLU A 3 -11.54 -12.75 -20.55
CA GLU A 3 -11.60 -11.35 -20.09
C GLU A 3 -11.34 -11.18 -18.58
N LYS A 4 -11.80 -12.14 -17.76
CA LYS A 4 -11.53 -12.13 -16.31
C LYS A 4 -10.04 -12.31 -16.01
N THR A 5 -9.36 -13.11 -16.83
CA THR A 5 -7.93 -13.35 -16.68
C THR A 5 -7.13 -12.09 -16.99
N THR A 6 -7.40 -11.39 -18.11
CA THR A 6 -6.63 -10.19 -18.52
C THR A 6 -6.73 -9.03 -17.52
N ILE A 7 -7.90 -8.82 -16.91
CA ILE A 7 -8.09 -7.77 -15.90
C ILE A 7 -7.31 -8.08 -14.60
N ASP A 8 -7.28 -9.34 -14.17
CA ASP A 8 -6.59 -9.74 -12.93
C ASP A 8 -5.05 -9.65 -13.05
N ILE A 9 -4.48 -9.96 -14.23
CA ILE A 9 -3.03 -9.78 -14.47
C ILE A 9 -2.62 -8.30 -14.50
N ALA A 10 -3.46 -7.42 -15.06
CA ALA A 10 -3.21 -5.99 -15.10
C ALA A 10 -3.24 -5.37 -13.68
N GLU A 11 -4.26 -5.70 -12.89
CA GLU A 11 -4.35 -5.24 -11.49
C GLU A 11 -3.14 -5.70 -10.66
N ARG A 12 -2.75 -6.98 -10.76
CA ARG A 12 -1.57 -7.53 -10.04
C ARG A 12 -0.28 -6.81 -10.42
N ARG A 13 -0.12 -6.44 -11.69
CA ARG A 13 1.07 -5.72 -12.19
C ARG A 13 1.15 -4.30 -11.61
N GLU A 14 0.01 -3.62 -11.50
CA GLU A 14 -0.07 -2.28 -10.92
C GLU A 14 0.23 -2.29 -9.41
N ARG A 15 -0.21 -3.33 -8.67
CA ARG A 15 0.08 -3.46 -7.23
C ARG A 15 1.57 -3.50 -6.90
N ARG A 16 2.38 -4.10 -7.78
CA ARG A 16 3.84 -4.24 -7.59
C ARG A 16 4.63 -3.01 -8.05
N ARG A 17 4.04 -2.15 -8.90
CA ARG A 17 4.74 -0.99 -9.48
C ARG A 17 4.90 0.16 -8.50
N LEU A 18 3.90 0.41 -7.65
CA LEU A 18 3.95 1.49 -6.65
C LEU A 18 5.15 1.38 -5.69
N PRO A 19 5.39 0.24 -5.00
CA PRO A 19 6.57 0.09 -4.15
C PRO A 19 7.88 0.07 -4.93
N ALA A 20 7.88 -0.43 -6.17
CA ALA A 20 9.07 -0.43 -7.03
C ALA A 20 9.46 1.00 -7.47
N ILE A 21 8.49 1.88 -7.75
CA ILE A 21 8.73 3.29 -8.05
C ILE A 21 9.28 4.01 -6.82
N GLY A 22 8.70 3.74 -5.63
CA GLY A 22 9.23 4.27 -4.37
C GLY A 22 10.69 3.87 -4.13
N LEU A 23 11.02 2.60 -4.34
CA LEU A 23 12.40 2.09 -4.29
C LEU A 23 13.31 2.75 -5.33
N ALA A 24 12.86 2.89 -6.58
CA ALA A 24 13.65 3.50 -7.65
C ALA A 24 13.93 4.99 -7.37
N LEU A 25 12.92 5.75 -6.91
CA LEU A 25 13.06 7.14 -6.51
C LEU A 25 14.00 7.29 -5.30
N SER A 26 13.86 6.40 -4.32
CA SER A 26 14.75 6.36 -3.14
C SER A 26 16.19 6.06 -3.56
N ALA A 27 16.40 5.09 -4.45
CA ALA A 27 17.71 4.73 -4.97
C ALA A 27 18.33 5.88 -5.76
N LEU A 28 17.56 6.53 -6.64
CA LEU A 28 18.01 7.69 -7.41
C LEU A 28 18.41 8.85 -6.47
N TYR A 29 17.61 9.11 -5.43
CA TYR A 29 17.89 10.13 -4.43
C TYR A 29 19.20 9.84 -3.67
N VAL A 30 19.38 8.61 -3.19
CA VAL A 30 20.61 8.21 -2.47
C VAL A 30 21.83 8.24 -3.39
N ILE A 31 21.71 7.79 -4.64
CA ILE A 31 22.80 7.85 -5.62
C ILE A 31 23.20 9.30 -5.89
N GLY A 32 22.22 10.18 -6.14
CA GLY A 32 22.48 11.61 -6.37
C GLY A 32 23.14 12.27 -5.16
N LEU A 33 22.69 11.93 -3.96
CA LEU A 33 23.29 12.40 -2.71
C LEU A 33 24.74 11.96 -2.56
N VAL A 34 25.02 10.66 -2.75
CA VAL A 34 26.40 10.12 -2.67
C VAL A 34 27.28 10.77 -3.73
N LEU A 35 26.79 10.93 -4.95
CA LEU A 35 27.53 11.61 -6.02
C LEU A 35 27.86 13.07 -5.66
N TYR A 36 26.88 13.79 -5.11
CA TYR A 36 27.04 15.17 -4.64
C TYR A 36 28.11 15.26 -3.54
N LEU A 37 28.09 14.37 -2.54
CA LEU A 37 29.11 14.31 -1.48
C LEU A 37 30.51 14.04 -2.01
N VAL A 38 30.64 13.08 -2.93
CA VAL A 38 31.93 12.72 -3.54
C VAL A 38 32.48 13.86 -4.40
N LEU A 39 31.64 14.53 -5.19
CA LEU A 39 32.03 15.68 -6.02
C LEU A 39 32.39 16.92 -5.19
N GLN A 40 31.73 17.10 -4.04
CA GLN A 40 32.01 18.24 -3.16
C GLN A 40 33.32 18.09 -2.37
N GLY A 41 33.94 16.90 -2.36
CA GLY A 41 35.28 16.69 -1.81
C GLY A 41 35.41 16.89 -0.29
N GLN A 42 34.28 17.03 0.41
CA GLN A 42 34.24 17.15 1.87
C GLN A 42 34.36 15.75 2.48
N ASN A 43 35.39 15.51 3.29
CA ASN A 43 35.51 14.27 4.06
C ASN A 43 34.51 14.31 5.22
N PRO A 44 33.43 13.50 5.23
CA PRO A 44 32.48 13.47 6.33
C PRO A 44 33.07 12.91 7.63
N ALA A 45 34.29 12.37 7.57
CA ALA A 45 35.02 11.79 8.70
C ALA A 45 35.62 12.83 9.66
N ASP A 46 35.66 14.12 9.27
CA ASP A 46 36.18 15.22 10.12
C ASP A 46 35.04 16.02 10.79
N LEU A 47 33.78 15.69 10.48
CA LEU A 47 32.61 16.35 11.08
C LEU A 47 32.30 15.78 12.47
N ARG A 48 31.98 16.68 13.40
CA ARG A 48 31.64 16.32 14.79
C ARG A 48 30.40 15.44 14.80
N LEU A 49 30.28 14.55 15.79
CA LEU A 49 29.15 13.62 15.93
C LEU A 49 27.76 14.30 15.85
N ASN A 50 27.67 15.58 16.25
CA ASN A 50 26.46 16.39 16.15
C ASN A 50 26.06 16.74 14.71
N GLU A 51 27.03 17.05 13.83
CA GLU A 51 26.79 17.41 12.44
C GLU A 51 26.44 16.18 11.59
N LEU A 52 26.94 15.00 11.98
CA LEU A 52 26.53 13.72 11.41
C LEU A 52 25.03 13.46 11.66
N GLY A 53 24.55 13.79 12.86
CA GLY A 53 23.14 13.70 13.25
C GLY A 53 22.26 14.64 12.43
N ASP A 54 22.65 15.90 12.30
CA ASP A 54 21.94 16.90 11.50
C ASP A 54 21.91 16.50 10.00
N PHE A 55 23.01 15.95 9.49
CA PHE A 55 23.08 15.42 8.12
C PHE A 55 22.16 14.22 7.91
N LEU A 56 22.19 13.22 8.81
CA LEU A 56 21.28 12.06 8.73
C LEU A 56 19.82 12.50 8.85
N GLY A 57 19.50 13.45 9.74
CA GLY A 57 18.17 14.01 9.89
C GLY A 57 17.69 14.71 8.61
N GLY A 58 18.55 15.52 7.99
CA GLY A 58 18.26 16.22 6.75
C GLY A 58 18.02 15.28 5.56
N VAL A 59 18.87 14.25 5.41
CA VAL A 59 18.77 13.28 4.30
C VAL A 59 17.64 12.28 4.50
N SER A 60 17.39 11.84 5.74
CA SER A 60 16.35 10.86 6.03
C SER A 60 14.95 11.45 5.98
N SER A 61 14.77 12.75 6.24
CA SER A 61 13.44 13.38 6.30
C SER A 61 12.64 13.26 4.99
N PRO A 62 13.17 13.63 3.81
CA PRO A 62 12.44 13.47 2.54
C PRO A 62 12.16 12.01 2.19
N LEU A 63 13.11 11.12 2.50
CA LEU A 63 12.98 9.69 2.23
C LEU A 63 11.88 9.07 3.11
N ALA A 64 11.90 9.34 4.41
CA ALA A 64 10.87 8.89 5.34
C ALA A 64 9.49 9.40 4.95
N PHE A 65 9.39 10.68 4.57
CA PHE A 65 8.13 11.27 4.13
C PHE A 65 7.59 10.60 2.85
N LEU A 66 8.46 10.34 1.86
CA LEU A 66 8.09 9.63 0.63
C LEU A 66 7.46 8.26 0.95
N TRP A 67 8.09 7.49 1.84
CA TRP A 67 7.59 6.18 2.25
C TRP A 67 6.29 6.25 3.05
N LEU A 68 6.14 7.28 3.89
CA LEU A 68 4.89 7.54 4.62
C LEU A 68 3.71 7.77 3.67
N VAL A 69 3.90 8.65 2.68
CA VAL A 69 2.88 8.95 1.67
C VAL A 69 2.53 7.71 0.84
N LEU A 70 3.54 6.95 0.42
CA LEU A 70 3.33 5.71 -0.34
C LEU A 70 2.56 4.66 0.46
N GLY A 71 2.92 4.48 1.74
CA GLY A 71 2.23 3.59 2.67
C GLY A 71 0.78 4.01 2.89
N PHE A 72 0.50 5.31 3.03
CA PHE A 72 -0.85 5.83 3.15
C PHE A 72 -1.73 5.50 1.94
N PHE A 73 -1.20 5.65 0.72
CA PHE A 73 -1.93 5.28 -0.50
C PHE A 73 -2.16 3.76 -0.60
N GLN A 74 -1.20 2.96 -0.16
CA GLN A 74 -1.34 1.51 -0.12
C GLN A 74 -2.45 1.10 0.87
N GLN A 75 -2.39 1.59 2.10
CA GLN A 75 -3.37 1.33 3.16
C GLN A 75 -4.78 1.78 2.75
N SER A 76 -4.92 2.96 2.15
CA SER A 76 -6.22 3.48 1.65
C SER A 76 -6.86 2.55 0.61
N ARG A 77 -6.03 1.93 -0.25
CA ARG A 77 -6.51 0.99 -1.26
C ARG A 77 -6.96 -0.33 -0.65
N GLU A 78 -6.26 -0.79 0.39
CA GLU A 78 -6.64 -1.99 1.15
C GLU A 78 -7.96 -1.79 1.89
N ILE A 79 -8.17 -0.65 2.56
CA ILE A 79 -9.44 -0.33 3.25
C ILE A 79 -10.62 -0.38 2.29
N ARG A 80 -10.49 0.20 1.10
CA ARG A 80 -11.54 0.18 0.07
C ARG A 80 -11.91 -1.23 -0.39
N LEU A 81 -10.90 -2.08 -0.57
CA LEU A 81 -11.11 -3.47 -1.00
C LEU A 81 -11.78 -4.29 0.11
N SER A 82 -11.32 -4.15 1.34
CA SER A 82 -11.92 -4.80 2.52
C SER A 82 -13.36 -4.34 2.75
N GLY A 83 -13.65 -3.04 2.60
CA GLY A 83 -15.00 -2.51 2.68
C GLY A 83 -15.94 -3.08 1.60
N LYS A 84 -15.45 -3.24 0.36
CA LYS A 84 -16.22 -3.88 -0.71
C LYS A 84 -16.52 -5.35 -0.39
N ALA A 85 -15.53 -6.11 0.09
CA ALA A 85 -15.70 -7.51 0.47
C ALA A 85 -16.71 -7.66 1.62
N LEU A 86 -16.61 -6.82 2.65
CA LEU A 86 -17.55 -6.80 3.77
C LEU A 86 -18.98 -6.48 3.31
N SER A 87 -19.14 -5.51 2.39
CA SER A 87 -20.45 -5.19 1.82
C SER A 87 -21.09 -6.36 1.05
N LEU A 88 -20.27 -7.17 0.37
CA LEU A 88 -20.72 -8.37 -0.32
C LEU A 88 -21.11 -9.46 0.69
N GLN A 89 -20.28 -9.69 1.70
CA GLN A 89 -20.56 -10.65 2.77
C GLN A 89 -21.86 -10.30 3.53
N ALA A 90 -22.09 -9.02 3.82
CA ALA A 90 -23.33 -8.58 4.46
C ALA A 90 -24.57 -8.81 3.57
N ARG A 91 -24.44 -8.66 2.25
CA ARG A 91 -25.52 -8.97 1.30
C ARG A 91 -25.82 -10.47 1.23
N GLU A 92 -24.79 -11.30 1.18
CA GLU A 92 -24.91 -12.77 1.24
C GLU A 92 -25.61 -13.21 2.53
N MET A 93 -25.22 -12.66 3.68
CA MET A 93 -25.84 -12.99 4.96
C MET A 93 -27.33 -12.61 5.03
N ARG A 94 -27.70 -11.45 4.47
CA ARG A 94 -29.12 -11.05 4.39
C ARG A 94 -29.92 -12.02 3.52
N ARG A 95 -29.38 -12.43 2.37
CA ARG A 95 -30.04 -13.43 1.50
C ARG A 95 -30.22 -14.76 2.22
N SER A 96 -29.19 -15.23 2.94
CA SER A 96 -29.30 -16.48 3.72
C SER A 96 -30.36 -16.38 4.83
N MET A 97 -30.48 -15.22 5.50
CA MET A 97 -31.54 -14.96 6.48
C MET A 97 -32.94 -14.97 5.84
N ASP A 98 -33.09 -14.36 4.66
CA ASP A 98 -34.36 -14.37 3.93
C ASP A 98 -34.76 -15.80 3.51
N GLU A 99 -33.80 -16.62 3.08
CA GLU A 99 -34.02 -18.04 2.78
C GLU A 99 -34.41 -18.83 4.03
N GLN A 100 -33.71 -18.64 5.14
CA GLN A 100 -34.05 -19.29 6.42
C GLN A 100 -35.46 -18.91 6.88
N LYS A 101 -35.85 -17.64 6.75
CA LYS A 101 -37.20 -17.17 7.07
C LYS A 101 -38.27 -17.84 6.19
N ARG A 102 -38.01 -17.97 4.89
CA ARG A 102 -38.90 -18.67 3.96
C ARG A 102 -39.05 -20.15 4.30
N LEU A 103 -37.96 -20.81 4.66
CA LEU A 103 -37.99 -22.21 5.11
C LEU A 103 -38.81 -22.36 6.41
N ALA A 104 -38.63 -21.47 7.38
CA ALA A 104 -39.40 -21.48 8.63
C ALA A 104 -40.90 -21.30 8.39
N LEU A 105 -41.30 -20.33 7.55
CA LEU A 105 -42.71 -20.10 7.20
C LEU A 105 -43.32 -21.28 6.43
N GLY A 106 -42.57 -21.89 5.52
CA GLY A 106 -43.05 -23.05 4.77
C GLY A 106 -43.18 -24.34 5.60
N LEU A 107 -42.56 -24.40 6.79
CA LEU A 107 -42.78 -25.47 7.76
C LEU A 107 -44.05 -25.23 8.59
N ASP A 108 -44.36 -23.97 8.91
CA ASP A 108 -45.56 -23.57 9.65
C ASP A 108 -46.86 -23.82 8.86
N GLU A 109 -46.82 -23.70 7.53
CA GLU A 109 -47.97 -24.00 6.65
C GLU A 109 -48.22 -25.51 6.41
N ARG A 110 -47.39 -26.40 6.94
CA ARG A 110 -47.47 -27.86 6.76
C ARG A 110 -48.14 -28.60 7.93
N GLU A 111 -48.45 -27.90 9.02
CA GLU A 111 -49.23 -28.37 10.18
C GLU A 111 -50.68 -27.88 10.12
#